data_AF-A0A6C0C877-F1
#
_entry.id   AF-A0A6C0C877-F1
#
_cell.length_a   1.000
_cell.length_b   1.000
_cell.length_c   1.000
_cell.angle_alpha   90.00
_cell.angle_beta   90.00
_cell.angle_gamma   90.00
#
_symmetry.space_group_name_H-M   'P 1'
#
loop_
_entity.id
_entity.type
_entity.pdbx_description
1 polymer ?
#
loop_
_entity_poly.entity_id
_entity_poly.type
_entity_poly.pdbx_seq_one_letter_code
_entity_poly.pdbx_strand_id
1 'polypeptide(L)'
;MQAVHDDVIIRISDELTDREKIILTLTSKSMGIFRCKFMYHEKICVDRIISLPYYDNFRCIDIRKMFERPDAKSFTVSDYPKYVKEVHYMIHYDDYFTDISAKFVLHRVTHLKFSNVFNETICGVIPPSVTHLTFGTWFNQSVSDHIPSSVTHLTFGKHFNQPITCILSVTHLTFGANFNHPLKHNIPFVTHLTLGKKFIQPIENISSSVTHLKFLDMPKLIEID
;
A
#
# COMPACT_ATOMS: atom_id res chain seq x y z
N MET A 1 16.52 -31.51 -20.92
CA MET A 1 15.53 -32.07 -19.96
C MET A 1 15.47 -31.31 -18.63
N GLN A 2 16.51 -30.54 -18.24
CA GLN A 2 16.58 -29.86 -16.94
C GLN A 2 15.67 -28.62 -16.79
N ALA A 3 15.42 -27.87 -17.86
CA ALA A 3 14.55 -26.69 -17.81
C ALA A 3 13.09 -27.00 -17.44
N VAL A 4 12.56 -28.14 -17.92
CA VAL A 4 11.19 -28.58 -17.61
C VAL A 4 11.02 -28.87 -16.11
N HIS A 5 12.08 -29.27 -15.39
CA HIS A 5 12.02 -29.47 -13.94
C HIS A 5 12.06 -28.14 -13.17
N ASP A 6 12.81 -27.14 -13.63
CA ASP A 6 12.92 -25.85 -12.96
C ASP A 6 11.62 -25.05 -13.00
N ASP A 7 10.95 -25.01 -14.16
CA ASP A 7 9.68 -24.29 -14.32
C ASP A 7 8.57 -24.89 -13.44
N VAL A 8 8.55 -26.22 -13.30
CA VAL A 8 7.62 -26.91 -12.40
C VAL A 8 7.89 -26.54 -10.94
N ILE A 9 9.15 -26.49 -10.52
CA ILE A 9 9.52 -26.11 -9.14
C ILE A 9 9.15 -24.64 -8.87
N ILE A 10 9.40 -23.74 -9.83
CA ILE A 10 9.00 -22.33 -9.73
C ILE A 10 7.48 -22.23 -9.61
N ARG A 11 6.74 -23.00 -10.42
CA ARG A 11 5.27 -22.99 -10.38
C ARG A 11 4.72 -23.53 -9.07
N ILE A 12 5.32 -24.59 -8.52
CA ILE A 12 4.98 -25.08 -7.18
C ILE A 12 5.25 -24.00 -6.13
N SER A 13 6.34 -23.25 -6.27
CA SER A 13 6.68 -22.20 -5.32
C SER A 13 5.63 -21.08 -5.24
N ASP A 14 4.87 -20.82 -6.32
CA ASP A 14 3.79 -19.82 -6.31
C ASP A 14 2.70 -20.15 -5.27
N GLU A 15 2.52 -21.43 -4.96
CA GLU A 15 1.52 -21.93 -4.00
C GLU A 15 2.08 -22.06 -2.56
N LEU A 16 3.35 -21.72 -2.34
CA LEU A 16 4.02 -21.83 -1.05
C LEU A 16 4.14 -20.47 -0.37
N THR A 17 4.06 -20.47 0.97
CA THR A 17 4.48 -19.33 1.79
C THR A 17 5.99 -19.09 1.61
N ASP A 18 6.44 -17.87 1.90
CA ASP A 18 7.86 -17.54 1.77
C ASP A 18 8.72 -18.36 2.74
N ARG A 19 8.19 -18.67 3.92
CA ARG A 19 8.81 -19.59 4.87
C ARG A 19 8.98 -20.99 4.28
N GLU A 20 7.94 -21.53 3.64
CA GLU A 20 7.99 -22.86 3.01
C GLU A 20 8.96 -22.89 1.83
N LYS A 21 9.01 -21.83 1.01
CA LYS A 21 10.03 -21.70 -0.05
C LYS A 21 11.44 -21.79 0.51
N ILE A 22 11.73 -21.07 1.59
CA ILE A 22 13.04 -21.13 2.24
C ILE A 22 13.31 -22.54 2.74
N ILE A 23 12.39 -23.18 3.47
CA ILE A 23 12.55 -24.56 3.96
C ILE A 23 12.81 -25.52 2.80
N LEU A 24 12.05 -25.43 1.72
CA LEU A 24 12.21 -26.24 0.51
C LEU A 24 13.62 -26.09 -0.07
N THR A 25 14.15 -24.87 -0.14
CA THR A 25 15.50 -24.62 -0.67
C THR A 25 16.63 -25.13 0.21
N LEU A 26 16.36 -25.42 1.50
CA LEU A 26 17.33 -25.95 2.44
C LEU A 26 17.47 -27.48 2.36
N THR A 27 16.55 -28.16 1.65
CA THR A 27 16.52 -29.63 1.58
C THR A 27 17.73 -30.23 0.85
N SER A 28 18.33 -29.52 -0.12
CA SER A 28 19.51 -29.99 -0.85
C SER A 28 20.28 -28.84 -1.50
N LYS A 29 21.52 -29.12 -1.91
CA LYS A 29 22.34 -28.14 -2.67
C LYS A 29 21.68 -27.75 -4.00
N SER A 30 21.04 -28.70 -4.70
CA SER A 30 20.33 -28.41 -5.95
C SER A 30 19.11 -27.53 -5.72
N MET A 31 18.36 -27.76 -4.63
CA MET A 31 17.23 -26.90 -4.27
C MET A 31 17.67 -25.50 -3.82
N GLY A 32 18.88 -25.38 -3.27
CA GLY A 32 19.45 -24.11 -2.81
C GLY A 32 19.52 -23.03 -3.89
N ILE A 33 19.67 -23.40 -5.17
CA ILE A 33 19.77 -22.44 -6.29
C ILE A 33 18.46 -21.68 -6.53
N PHE A 34 17.32 -22.27 -6.12
CA PHE A 34 16.01 -21.67 -6.35
C PHE A 34 15.73 -20.48 -5.43
N ARG A 35 16.54 -20.26 -4.38
CA ARG A 35 16.43 -19.05 -3.55
C ARG A 35 16.49 -17.77 -4.38
N CYS A 36 17.31 -17.77 -5.44
CA CYS A 36 17.47 -16.66 -6.36
C CYS A 36 16.49 -16.66 -7.54
N LYS A 37 15.65 -17.70 -7.67
CA LYS A 37 14.63 -17.81 -8.72
C LYS A 37 13.22 -17.55 -8.19
N PHE A 38 12.96 -17.88 -6.92
CA PHE A 38 11.67 -17.68 -6.30
C PHE A 38 11.38 -16.21 -6.04
N MET A 39 10.10 -15.85 -6.17
CA MET A 39 9.55 -14.55 -5.79
C MET A 39 8.92 -14.64 -4.41
N TYR A 40 9.25 -13.67 -3.56
CA TYR A 40 8.78 -13.58 -2.18
C TYR A 40 7.72 -12.49 -2.06
N HIS A 41 6.60 -12.83 -1.44
CA HIS A 41 5.38 -12.01 -1.40
C HIS A 41 5.00 -11.56 0.01
N GLU A 42 5.51 -12.22 1.04
CA GLU A 42 5.31 -11.82 2.42
C GLU A 42 6.09 -10.55 2.73
N LYS A 43 5.50 -9.74 3.59
CA LYS A 43 6.05 -8.45 3.98
C LYS A 43 7.35 -8.61 4.77
N ILE A 44 8.41 -7.94 4.32
CA ILE A 44 9.72 -7.97 4.98
C ILE A 44 10.35 -6.58 5.07
N CYS A 45 11.04 -6.30 6.17
CA CYS A 45 11.82 -5.06 6.30
C CYS A 45 13.03 -5.09 5.37
N VAL A 46 13.22 -4.03 4.59
CA VAL A 46 14.29 -3.91 3.58
C VAL A 46 15.69 -4.15 4.18
N ASP A 47 15.91 -3.70 5.42
CA ASP A 47 17.18 -3.84 6.14
C ASP A 47 17.57 -5.31 6.36
N ARG A 48 16.57 -6.21 6.45
CA ARG A 48 16.80 -7.64 6.69
C ARG A 48 17.23 -8.39 5.43
N ILE A 49 17.03 -7.78 4.25
CA ILE A 49 17.24 -8.43 2.96
C ILE A 49 18.37 -7.80 2.15
N ILE A 50 18.89 -6.64 2.56
CA ILE A 50 19.87 -5.84 1.79
C ILE A 50 21.14 -6.61 1.39
N SER A 51 21.56 -7.59 2.19
CA SER A 51 22.75 -8.41 1.91
C SER A 51 22.44 -9.73 1.20
N LEU A 52 21.17 -10.01 0.89
CA LEU A 52 20.79 -11.27 0.27
C LEU A 52 21.10 -11.23 -1.24
N PRO A 53 21.65 -12.30 -1.82
CA PRO A 53 21.94 -12.35 -3.26
C PRO A 53 20.67 -12.35 -4.14
N TYR A 54 19.50 -12.50 -3.54
CA TYR A 54 18.18 -12.46 -4.17
C TYR A 54 17.33 -11.29 -3.65
N TYR A 55 17.98 -10.22 -3.21
CA TYR A 55 17.37 -8.98 -2.73
C TYR A 55 16.22 -8.49 -3.63
N ASP A 56 16.42 -8.51 -4.95
CA ASP A 56 15.43 -8.04 -5.92
C ASP A 56 14.11 -8.83 -5.93
N ASN A 57 14.11 -10.07 -5.42
CA ASN A 57 12.98 -10.99 -5.55
C ASN A 57 11.87 -10.77 -4.51
N PHE A 58 11.99 -9.76 -3.65
CA PHE A 58 10.96 -9.42 -2.66
C PHE A 58 9.97 -8.40 -3.25
N ARG A 59 8.68 -8.73 -3.25
CA ARG A 59 7.62 -7.89 -3.83
C ARG A 59 6.95 -6.96 -2.83
N CYS A 60 6.96 -7.31 -1.54
CA CYS A 60 6.32 -6.56 -0.46
C CYS A 60 7.35 -6.19 0.61
N ILE A 61 7.63 -4.90 0.75
CA ILE A 61 8.65 -4.42 1.70
C ILE A 61 8.10 -3.39 2.69
N ASP A 62 8.60 -3.48 3.92
CA ASP A 62 8.53 -2.39 4.90
C ASP A 62 9.78 -1.51 4.74
N ILE A 63 9.56 -0.22 4.49
CA ILE A 63 10.62 0.79 4.50
C ILE A 63 10.50 1.53 5.82
N ARG A 64 11.54 1.40 6.63
CA ARG A 64 11.68 2.20 7.86
C ARG A 64 12.47 3.44 7.52
N LYS A 65 12.18 4.54 8.22
CA LYS A 65 13.07 5.68 8.24
C LYS A 65 14.42 5.20 8.81
N MET A 66 15.43 5.08 7.95
CA MET A 66 16.79 5.02 8.45
C MET A 66 17.08 6.38 9.07
N PHE A 67 17.57 6.39 10.31
CA PHE A 67 18.10 7.60 10.92
C PHE A 67 18.99 8.30 9.90
N GLU A 68 18.59 9.47 9.43
CA GLU A 68 19.49 10.39 8.74
C GLU A 68 20.47 10.88 9.82
N ARG A 69 21.44 10.03 10.16
CA ARG A 69 22.66 10.55 10.77
C ARG A 69 23.26 11.52 9.74
N PRO A 70 23.91 12.61 10.17
CA PRO A 70 24.50 13.58 9.24
C PRO A 70 25.47 12.98 8.20
N ASP A 71 25.97 11.78 8.46
CA ASP A 71 26.86 10.96 7.64
C ASP A 71 26.17 9.79 6.90
N ALA A 72 24.86 9.59 7.09
CA ALA A 72 24.11 8.51 6.46
C ALA A 72 23.94 8.79 4.95
N LYS A 73 24.36 7.83 4.13
CA LYS A 73 24.16 7.85 2.68
C LYS A 73 22.66 8.05 2.38
N SER A 74 22.33 9.08 1.60
CA SER A 74 20.96 9.26 1.12
C SER A 74 20.55 8.05 0.28
N PHE A 75 19.51 7.33 0.70
CA PHE A 75 18.92 6.29 -0.14
C PHE A 75 18.30 6.92 -1.39
N THR A 76 18.70 6.40 -2.53
CA THR A 76 18.23 6.74 -3.88
C THR A 76 17.28 5.65 -4.37
N VAL A 77 16.55 5.92 -5.46
CA VAL A 77 15.61 4.97 -6.08
C VAL A 77 16.27 3.63 -6.42
N SER A 78 17.56 3.63 -6.78
CA SER A 78 18.31 2.42 -7.12
C SER A 78 18.68 1.53 -5.92
N ASP A 79 18.46 2.00 -4.69
CA ASP A 79 18.80 1.23 -3.49
C ASP A 79 17.67 0.27 -3.08
N TYR A 80 16.51 0.29 -3.74
CA TYR A 80 15.36 -0.57 -3.46
C TYR A 80 15.26 -1.78 -4.41
N PRO A 81 14.64 -2.89 -3.98
CA PRO A 81 14.58 -4.08 -4.80
C PRO A 81 13.78 -3.88 -6.09
N LYS A 82 14.32 -4.38 -7.20
CA LYS A 82 13.83 -4.12 -8.56
C LYS A 82 12.38 -4.55 -8.82
N TYR A 83 11.93 -5.62 -8.17
CA TYR A 83 10.62 -6.23 -8.42
C TYR A 83 9.56 -5.90 -7.35
N VAL A 84 9.82 -4.93 -6.48
CA VAL A 84 8.86 -4.44 -5.49
C VAL A 84 7.58 -3.95 -6.17
N LYS A 85 6.44 -4.35 -5.60
CA LYS A 85 5.09 -3.94 -6.00
C LYS A 85 4.34 -3.27 -4.87
N GLU A 86 4.62 -3.66 -3.63
CA GLU A 86 3.96 -3.16 -2.44
C GLU A 86 4.98 -2.60 -1.45
N VAL A 87 4.69 -1.39 -0.97
CA VAL A 87 5.53 -0.68 -0.01
C VAL A 87 4.69 -0.28 1.18
N HIS A 88 5.18 -0.62 2.37
CA HIS A 88 4.64 -0.22 3.65
C HIS A 88 5.63 0.77 4.27
N TYR A 89 5.23 2.04 4.33
CA TYR A 89 6.05 3.10 4.90
C TYR A 89 5.86 3.12 6.43
N MET A 90 6.90 2.77 7.18
CA MET A 90 6.91 2.66 8.63
C MET A 90 7.58 3.88 9.29
N ILE A 91 6.82 4.62 10.10
CA ILE A 91 7.35 5.62 11.05
C ILE A 91 7.24 5.04 12.47
N HIS A 92 8.29 5.15 13.28
CA HIS A 92 8.25 4.81 14.71
C HIS A 92 8.04 6.05 15.57
N TYR A 93 7.44 5.88 16.76
CA TYR A 93 7.05 7.00 17.65
C TYR A 93 8.22 7.87 18.12
N ASP A 94 9.43 7.30 18.14
CA ASP A 94 10.66 7.98 18.57
C ASP A 94 11.38 8.72 17.42
N ASP A 95 10.86 8.62 16.19
CA ASP A 95 11.47 9.24 15.02
C ASP A 95 11.05 10.73 14.94
N TYR A 96 11.86 11.62 15.51
CA TYR A 96 11.65 13.05 15.35
C TYR A 96 11.69 13.44 13.86
N PHE A 97 10.58 14.03 13.43
CA PHE A 97 10.33 14.90 12.27
C PHE A 97 11.35 14.84 11.12
N THR A 98 10.93 14.33 9.95
CA THR A 98 11.61 14.70 8.69
C THR A 98 10.64 14.65 7.53
N ASP A 99 10.75 15.67 6.70
CA ASP A 99 10.00 15.91 5.48
C ASP A 99 10.04 14.71 4.52
N ILE A 100 8.87 14.11 4.27
CA ILE A 100 8.70 12.98 3.32
C ILE A 100 8.68 13.48 1.86
N SER A 101 8.72 14.81 1.63
CA SER A 101 8.64 15.41 0.29
C SER A 101 9.73 14.93 -0.67
N ALA A 102 10.80 14.31 -0.16
CA ALA A 102 11.84 13.70 -0.96
C ALA A 102 11.85 12.17 -0.81
N LYS A 103 11.86 11.47 -1.96
CA LYS A 103 12.48 10.14 -2.19
C LYS A 103 11.58 8.89 -2.25
N PHE A 104 10.32 9.00 -2.69
CA PHE A 104 9.64 7.83 -3.26
C PHE A 104 9.37 8.03 -4.74
N VAL A 105 10.35 7.73 -5.57
CA VAL A 105 10.10 7.52 -7.00
C VAL A 105 10.33 6.06 -7.36
N LEU A 106 9.60 5.18 -6.66
CA LEU A 106 9.54 3.79 -7.04
C LEU A 106 8.53 3.64 -8.18
N HIS A 107 8.97 3.92 -9.41
CA HIS A 107 8.14 3.96 -10.62
C HIS A 107 7.35 2.68 -10.97
N ARG A 108 7.51 1.60 -10.18
CA ARG A 108 6.86 0.29 -10.38
C ARG A 108 5.97 -0.15 -9.23
N VAL A 109 5.94 0.61 -8.14
CA VAL A 109 5.10 0.34 -6.96
C VAL A 109 3.66 0.64 -7.32
N THR A 110 2.79 -0.33 -7.08
CA THR A 110 1.36 -0.24 -7.33
C THR A 110 0.56 -0.13 -6.04
N HIS A 111 1.10 -0.63 -4.92
CA HIS A 111 0.44 -0.59 -3.62
C HIS A 111 1.30 0.18 -2.62
N LEU A 112 0.75 1.23 -2.03
CA LEU A 112 1.41 2.03 -1.00
C LEU A 112 0.55 2.07 0.26
N LYS A 113 1.16 1.75 1.39
CA LYS A 113 0.54 1.82 2.70
C LYS A 113 1.35 2.66 3.66
N PHE A 114 0.73 3.66 4.26
CA PHE A 114 1.35 4.47 5.31
C PHE A 114 1.13 3.86 6.70
N SER A 115 2.11 4.01 7.57
CA SER A 115 2.05 3.54 8.96
C SER A 115 0.92 4.18 9.75
N ASN A 116 0.52 3.51 10.83
CA ASN A 116 -0.59 3.98 11.66
C ASN A 116 -0.40 5.39 12.23
N VAL A 117 0.84 5.80 12.52
CA VAL A 117 1.17 7.10 13.13
C VAL A 117 1.41 8.21 12.11
N PHE A 118 1.45 7.88 10.81
CA PHE A 118 1.64 8.86 9.74
C PHE A 118 0.51 9.89 9.72
N ASN A 119 0.86 11.17 9.85
CA ASN A 119 -0.10 12.28 9.80
C ASN A 119 0.51 13.55 9.17
N GLU A 120 1.34 13.38 8.15
CA GLU A 120 2.02 14.46 7.44
C GLU A 120 1.39 14.71 6.06
N THR A 121 1.78 15.83 5.42
CA THR A 121 1.33 16.14 4.06
C THR A 121 1.82 15.09 3.05
N ILE A 122 1.02 14.86 2.00
CA ILE A 122 1.32 13.89 0.94
C ILE A 122 1.74 14.57 -0.38
N CYS A 123 1.96 15.88 -0.37
CA CYS A 123 2.31 16.64 -1.57
C CYS A 123 3.61 16.13 -2.20
N GLY A 124 3.50 15.64 -3.45
CA GLY A 124 4.64 15.09 -4.19
C GLY A 124 5.17 13.75 -3.68
N VAL A 125 4.52 13.14 -2.67
CA VAL A 125 5.01 11.92 -1.99
C VAL A 125 4.59 10.65 -2.71
N ILE A 126 3.39 10.62 -3.30
CA ILE A 126 2.80 9.39 -3.86
C ILE A 126 3.26 9.21 -5.31
N PRO A 127 3.94 8.09 -5.65
CA PRO A 127 4.36 7.84 -7.03
C PRO A 127 3.16 7.74 -8.00
N PRO A 128 3.29 8.21 -9.25
CA PRO A 128 2.22 8.14 -10.25
C PRO A 128 1.89 6.70 -10.70
N SER A 129 2.65 5.69 -10.31
CA SER A 129 2.35 4.28 -10.60
C SER A 129 1.43 3.61 -9.56
N VAL A 130 1.17 4.27 -8.42
CA VAL A 130 0.35 3.71 -7.33
C VAL A 130 -1.11 3.64 -7.76
N THR A 131 -1.70 2.45 -7.66
CA THR A 131 -3.12 2.21 -7.93
C THR A 131 -3.92 1.95 -6.65
N HIS A 132 -3.26 1.45 -5.61
CA HIS A 132 -3.86 1.17 -4.31
C HIS A 132 -3.14 1.94 -3.22
N LEU A 133 -3.88 2.78 -2.52
CA LEU A 133 -3.35 3.66 -1.48
C LEU A 133 -4.09 3.47 -0.17
N THR A 134 -3.34 3.22 0.90
CA THR A 134 -3.89 3.03 2.24
C THR A 134 -3.21 3.95 3.24
N PHE A 135 -4.00 4.75 3.95
CA PHE A 135 -3.53 5.59 5.04
C PHE A 135 -3.67 4.87 6.39
N GLY A 136 -2.72 5.16 7.29
CA GLY A 136 -2.74 4.64 8.64
C GLY A 136 -3.75 5.34 9.55
N THR A 137 -3.95 4.75 10.73
CA THR A 137 -5.01 5.09 11.68
C THR A 137 -5.11 6.58 12.02
N TRP A 138 -3.99 7.26 12.26
CA TRP A 138 -3.91 8.65 12.73
C TRP A 138 -3.92 9.71 11.62
N PHE A 139 -3.89 9.31 10.35
CA PHE A 139 -3.88 10.26 9.23
C PHE A 139 -5.17 11.09 9.18
N ASN A 140 -5.02 12.41 9.21
CA ASN A 140 -6.10 13.38 9.15
C ASN A 140 -5.68 14.69 8.45
N GLN A 141 -4.81 14.58 7.44
CA GLN A 141 -4.41 15.71 6.60
C GLN A 141 -5.31 15.83 5.37
N SER A 142 -5.41 17.03 4.80
CA SER A 142 -6.09 17.22 3.52
C SER A 142 -5.34 16.45 2.42
N VAL A 143 -6.10 15.82 1.53
CA VAL A 143 -5.57 15.11 0.36
C VAL A 143 -5.92 15.77 -0.97
N SER A 144 -6.62 16.92 -0.93
CA SER A 144 -7.04 17.67 -2.12
C SER A 144 -5.88 17.84 -3.09
N ASP A 145 -6.08 17.41 -4.35
CA ASP A 145 -5.14 17.53 -5.47
C ASP A 145 -3.79 16.78 -5.33
N HIS A 146 -3.61 15.98 -4.28
CA HIS A 146 -2.36 15.25 -4.04
C HIS A 146 -2.46 13.74 -4.29
N ILE A 147 -3.66 13.23 -4.62
CA ILE A 147 -3.88 11.83 -5.01
C ILE A 147 -3.63 11.69 -6.52
N PRO A 148 -2.67 10.87 -6.97
CA PRO A 148 -2.45 10.64 -8.39
C PRO A 148 -3.67 10.04 -9.09
N SER A 149 -3.88 10.40 -10.35
CA SER A 149 -4.99 9.90 -11.19
C SER A 149 -4.93 8.40 -11.50
N SER A 150 -3.83 7.73 -11.17
CA SER A 150 -3.68 6.28 -11.25
C SER A 150 -4.31 5.54 -10.07
N VAL A 151 -4.59 6.22 -8.95
CA VAL A 151 -5.19 5.61 -7.76
C VAL A 151 -6.65 5.27 -8.04
N THR A 152 -6.96 3.99 -7.99
CA THR A 152 -8.32 3.45 -8.16
C THR A 152 -8.91 2.95 -6.84
N HIS A 153 -8.05 2.54 -5.90
CA HIS A 153 -8.46 2.05 -4.57
C HIS A 153 -7.83 2.93 -3.50
N LEU A 154 -8.67 3.56 -2.67
CA LEU A 154 -8.27 4.48 -1.63
C LEU A 154 -8.91 4.12 -0.30
N THR A 155 -8.07 3.90 0.72
CA THR A 155 -8.51 3.59 2.08
C THR A 155 -7.94 4.62 3.06
N PHE A 156 -8.83 5.27 3.81
CA PHE A 156 -8.48 6.21 4.86
C PHE A 156 -8.41 5.58 6.25
N GLY A 157 -7.57 6.15 7.10
CA GLY A 157 -7.44 5.79 8.50
C GLY A 157 -8.65 6.18 9.35
N LYS A 158 -8.76 5.56 10.52
CA LYS A 158 -9.87 5.74 11.47
C LYS A 158 -10.16 7.21 11.82
N HIS A 159 -9.11 8.04 11.94
CA HIS A 159 -9.21 9.43 12.37
C HIS A 159 -9.47 10.44 11.25
N PHE A 160 -9.41 10.02 9.98
CA PHE A 160 -9.62 10.93 8.85
C PHE A 160 -11.03 11.53 8.88
N ASN A 161 -11.09 12.85 8.93
CA ASN A 161 -12.32 13.64 8.90
C ASN A 161 -12.06 14.99 8.21
N GLN A 162 -11.39 14.95 7.07
CA GLN A 162 -11.22 16.10 6.19
C GLN A 162 -12.21 16.00 5.01
N PRO A 163 -12.68 17.13 4.46
CA PRO A 163 -13.44 17.09 3.23
C PRO A 163 -12.56 16.51 2.10
N ILE A 164 -13.18 15.80 1.17
CA ILE A 164 -12.51 15.34 -0.04
C ILE A 164 -12.99 16.19 -1.20
N THR A 165 -12.04 16.68 -1.99
CA THR A 165 -12.28 17.31 -3.29
C THR A 165 -11.50 16.55 -4.36
N CYS A 166 -12.09 16.39 -5.54
CA CYS A 166 -11.37 15.99 -6.76
C CYS A 166 -10.70 14.60 -6.78
N ILE A 167 -11.28 13.55 -6.17
CA ILE A 167 -10.79 12.16 -6.36
C ILE A 167 -11.44 11.49 -7.58
N LEU A 168 -11.15 12.03 -8.76
CA LEU A 168 -11.81 11.67 -10.01
C LEU A 168 -11.43 10.29 -10.57
N SER A 169 -10.41 9.61 -10.05
CA SER A 169 -9.98 8.29 -10.54
C SER A 169 -10.40 7.13 -9.65
N VAL A 170 -10.88 7.41 -8.43
CA VAL A 170 -11.13 6.39 -7.41
C VAL A 170 -12.45 5.68 -7.68
N THR A 171 -12.40 4.36 -7.77
CA THR A 171 -13.57 3.48 -7.93
C THR A 171 -13.94 2.78 -6.62
N HIS A 172 -12.95 2.49 -5.77
CA HIS A 172 -13.14 1.87 -4.46
C HIS A 172 -12.65 2.80 -3.37
N LEU A 173 -13.57 3.26 -2.53
CA LEU A 173 -13.30 4.23 -1.49
C LEU A 173 -13.75 3.72 -0.12
N THR A 174 -12.82 3.67 0.82
CA THR A 174 -13.10 3.29 2.21
C THR A 174 -12.74 4.44 3.14
N PHE A 175 -13.73 4.93 3.88
CA PHE A 175 -13.54 5.91 4.94
C PHE A 175 -13.36 5.26 6.31
N GLY A 176 -12.60 5.94 7.16
CA GLY A 176 -12.45 5.58 8.56
C GLY A 176 -13.66 5.97 9.40
N ALA A 177 -13.65 5.51 10.66
CA ALA A 177 -14.75 5.64 11.60
C ALA A 177 -15.21 7.09 11.86
N ASN A 178 -14.33 8.08 11.72
CA ASN A 178 -14.62 9.48 12.08
C ASN A 178 -15.15 10.36 10.95
N PHE A 179 -15.12 9.90 9.70
CA PHE A 179 -15.50 10.72 8.56
C PHE A 179 -16.98 11.08 8.59
N ASN A 180 -17.30 12.38 8.53
CA ASN A 180 -18.66 12.89 8.55
C ASN A 180 -18.86 14.15 7.70
N HIS A 181 -18.34 14.13 6.46
CA HIS A 181 -18.51 15.22 5.50
C HIS A 181 -19.44 14.81 4.36
N PRO A 182 -20.20 15.77 3.77
CA PRO A 182 -21.04 15.49 2.63
C PRO A 182 -20.20 15.07 1.40
N LEU A 183 -20.71 14.09 0.66
CA LEU A 183 -20.00 13.46 -0.47
C LEU A 183 -20.47 13.95 -1.85
N LYS A 184 -21.49 14.80 -1.89
CA LYS A 184 -22.10 15.28 -3.13
C LYS A 184 -21.06 15.89 -4.06
N HIS A 185 -21.04 15.47 -5.32
CA HIS A 185 -20.13 15.93 -6.39
C HIS A 185 -18.63 15.63 -6.20
N ASN A 186 -18.20 15.09 -5.05
CA ASN A 186 -16.79 14.89 -4.74
C ASN A 186 -16.25 13.50 -5.10
N ILE A 187 -17.14 12.54 -5.36
CA ILE A 187 -16.82 11.13 -5.68
C ILE A 187 -17.56 10.62 -6.93
N PRO A 188 -17.36 11.24 -8.11
CA PRO A 188 -18.20 11.00 -9.28
C PRO A 188 -18.09 9.60 -9.90
N PHE A 189 -17.02 8.84 -9.61
CA PHE A 189 -16.75 7.53 -10.23
C PHE A 189 -16.64 6.37 -9.22
N VAL A 190 -16.95 6.62 -7.94
CA VAL A 190 -16.86 5.59 -6.91
C VAL A 190 -18.00 4.60 -7.08
N THR A 191 -17.68 3.32 -7.30
CA THR A 191 -18.66 2.24 -7.40
C THR A 191 -18.80 1.48 -6.09
N HIS A 192 -17.72 1.36 -5.32
CA HIS A 192 -17.69 0.69 -4.02
C HIS A 192 -17.34 1.69 -2.92
N LEU A 193 -18.29 1.98 -2.05
CA LEU A 193 -18.14 2.95 -0.98
C LEU A 193 -18.32 2.26 0.38
N THR A 194 -17.32 2.40 1.25
CA THR A 194 -17.43 2.00 2.66
C THR A 194 -17.37 3.23 3.56
N LEU A 195 -18.37 3.40 4.41
CA LEU A 195 -18.51 4.51 5.35
C LEU A 195 -18.30 4.06 6.79
N GLY A 196 -17.76 4.99 7.59
CA GLY A 196 -17.52 4.79 9.00
C GLY A 196 -18.73 5.08 9.89
N LYS A 197 -18.64 4.65 11.14
CA LYS A 197 -19.71 4.72 12.13
C LYS A 197 -20.22 6.12 12.50
N LYS A 198 -19.40 7.16 12.32
CA LYS A 198 -19.81 8.55 12.63
C LYS A 198 -20.43 9.27 11.44
N PHE A 199 -20.58 8.60 10.29
CA PHE A 199 -21.20 9.20 9.12
C PHE A 199 -22.71 9.35 9.35
N ILE A 200 -23.18 10.59 9.45
CA ILE A 200 -24.59 10.92 9.67
C ILE A 200 -25.14 11.88 8.60
N GLN A 201 -24.38 12.08 7.51
CA GLN A 201 -24.80 12.91 6.39
C GLN A 201 -25.85 12.18 5.52
N PRO A 202 -26.73 12.91 4.80
CA PRO A 202 -27.74 12.29 3.96
C PRO A 202 -27.12 11.43 2.84
N ILE A 203 -27.55 10.17 2.76
CA ILE A 203 -27.10 9.17 1.77
C ILE A 203 -27.62 9.52 0.36
N GLU A 204 -28.76 10.19 0.28
CA GLU A 204 -29.41 10.66 -0.97
C GLU A 204 -28.50 11.56 -1.83
N ASN A 205 -27.44 12.11 -1.23
CA ASN A 205 -26.47 12.97 -1.90
C ASN A 205 -25.19 12.23 -2.34
N ILE A 206 -25.13 10.91 -2.21
CA ILE A 206 -24.02 10.09 -2.73
C ILE A 206 -24.13 10.03 -4.26
N SER A 207 -22.99 9.91 -4.95
CA SER A 207 -22.96 9.79 -6.41
C SER A 207 -23.78 8.57 -6.88
N SER A 208 -24.55 8.74 -7.95
CA SER A 208 -25.29 7.66 -8.61
C SER A 208 -24.40 6.56 -9.21
N SER A 209 -23.08 6.75 -9.20
CA SER A 209 -22.12 5.72 -9.60
C SER A 209 -21.93 4.61 -8.55
N VAL A 210 -22.32 4.85 -7.30
CA VAL A 210 -22.15 3.88 -6.20
C VAL A 210 -23.16 2.75 -6.35
N THR A 211 -22.67 1.54 -6.63
CA THR A 211 -23.47 0.31 -6.71
C THR A 211 -23.36 -0.54 -5.45
N HIS A 212 -22.27 -0.40 -4.70
CA HIS A 212 -22.01 -1.14 -3.47
C HIS A 212 -21.75 -0.19 -2.31
N LEU A 213 -22.69 -0.10 -1.36
CA LEU A 213 -22.53 0.69 -0.14
C LEU A 213 -22.40 -0.22 1.09
N LYS A 214 -21.38 0.03 1.91
CA LYS A 214 -21.16 -0.68 3.18
C LYS A 214 -20.93 0.31 4.31
N PHE A 215 -21.43 -0.01 5.50
CA PHE A 215 -21.05 0.66 6.73
C PHE A 215 -20.17 -0.27 7.57
N LEU A 216 -19.07 0.24 8.12
CA LEU A 216 -18.10 -0.57 8.88
C LEU A 216 -18.73 -1.32 10.08
N ASP A 217 -19.79 -0.78 10.67
CA ASP A 217 -20.49 -1.38 11.83
C ASP A 217 -21.75 -2.17 11.43
N MET A 218 -22.04 -2.33 10.13
CA MET A 218 -23.13 -3.17 9.62
C MET A 218 -22.57 -4.45 8.97
N PRO A 219 -22.99 -5.66 9.41
CA PRO A 219 -22.51 -6.91 8.84
C PRO A 219 -23.04 -7.21 7.42
N LYS A 220 -23.90 -6.36 6.84
CA LYS A 220 -24.48 -6.55 5.49
C LYS A 220 -24.13 -5.40 4.54
N LEU A 221 -23.76 -5.77 3.32
CA LEU A 221 -23.71 -4.86 2.17
C LEU A 221 -25.12 -4.38 1.86
N ILE A 222 -25.26 -3.10 1.55
CA ILE A 222 -26.48 -2.50 1.02
C ILE A 222 -26.21 -2.31 -0.47
N GLU A 223 -26.85 -3.11 -1.30
CA GLU A 223 -26.93 -2.84 -2.75
C GLU A 223 -27.87 -1.65 -2.94
N ILE A 224 -27.43 -0.69 -3.75
CA ILE A 224 -28.23 0.49 -4.10
C ILE A 224 -28.65 0.28 -5.56
N ASP A 225 -29.96 0.20 -5.79
CA ASP A 225 -30.58 0.09 -7.12
C ASP A 225 -30.57 1.43 -7.88
#